data_AF-A0AAP5MCU0-F1
#
_entry.id   AF-A0AAP5MCU0-F1
#
_cell.length_a   1.000
_cell.length_b   1.000
_cell.length_c   1.000
_cell.angle_alpha   90.00
_cell.angle_beta   90.00
_cell.angle_gamma   90.00
#
_symmetry.space_group_name_H-M   'P 1'
#
loop_
_entity.id
_entity.type
_entity.pdbx_description
1 polymer ?
#
loop_
_entity_poly.entity_id
_entity_poly.type
_entity_poly.pdbx_seq_one_letter_code
_entity_poly.pdbx_strand_id
1 'polypeptide(L)' 'MVSIRITLEQLITGVQQLQPEKRAQVAKVLIQLDLRADLQALIQELYAEPPIDKITDDDIRAEIKAVRQQSQHI' A
#
# COMPACT_ATOMS: atom_id res chain seq x y z
N MET A 1 30.29 -20.62 -7.77
CA MET A 1 29.75 -19.84 -6.64
C MET A 1 29.88 -20.68 -5.39
N VAL A 2 30.55 -20.16 -4.35
CA VAL A 2 30.60 -20.82 -3.04
C VAL A 2 29.33 -20.42 -2.28
N SER A 3 28.54 -21.40 -1.83
CA SER A 3 27.35 -21.15 -1.00
C SER A 3 27.69 -21.49 0.44
N ILE A 4 27.72 -20.47 1.30
CA ILE A 4 27.95 -20.64 2.73
C ILE A 4 26.58 -20.69 3.40
N ARG A 5 26.30 -21.78 4.12
CA ARG A 5 25.10 -21.88 4.96
C ARG A 5 25.36 -21.14 6.26
N ILE A 6 24.68 -20.02 6.43
CA ILE A 6 24.65 -19.27 7.68
C ILE A 6 23.24 -19.33 8.26
N THR A 7 23.17 -19.40 9.58
CA THR A 7 21.91 -19.20 10.31
C THR A 7 21.54 -17.72 10.32
N LEU A 8 20.27 -17.43 10.58
CA LEU A 8 19.81 -16.05 10.70
C LEU A 8 20.50 -15.34 11.88
N GLU A 9 20.71 -16.05 12.99
CA GLU A 9 21.38 -15.56 14.18
C GLU A 9 22.82 -15.15 13.87
N GLN A 10 23.55 -15.99 13.11
CA GLN A 10 24.91 -15.66 12.68
C GLN A 10 24.95 -14.45 11.75
N LEU A 11 23.96 -14.29 10.87
CA LEU A 11 23.84 -13.10 10.03
C LEU A 11 23.59 -11.84 10.88
N ILE A 12 22.68 -11.92 11.86
CA ILE A 12 22.37 -10.81 12.77
C ILE A 12 23.61 -10.41 13.56
N THR A 13 24.32 -11.36 14.15
CA THR A 13 25.58 -11.10 14.87
C THR A 13 26.62 -10.47 13.96
N GLY A 14 26.75 -10.98 12.73
CA GLY A 14 27.66 -10.41 11.72
C GLY A 14 27.33 -8.95 11.41
N VAL A 15 26.05 -8.62 11.23
CA VAL A 15 25.58 -7.25 10.99
C VAL A 15 25.83 -6.35 12.21
N GLN A 16 25.61 -6.84 13.43
CA GLN A 16 25.86 -6.07 14.66
C GLN A 16 27.32 -5.66 14.83
N GLN A 17 28.25 -6.49 14.37
CA GLN A 17 29.69 -6.26 14.43
C GLN A 17 30.23 -5.33 13.33
N LEU A 18 29.41 -4.95 12.35
CA LEU A 18 29.82 -4.02 11.30
C LEU A 18 30.06 -2.59 11.86
N GLN A 19 30.91 -1.84 11.17
CA GLN A 19 31.10 -0.41 11.44
C GLN A 19 29.76 0.36 11.24
N PRO A 20 29.53 1.46 11.98
CA PRO A 20 28.25 2.18 11.98
C PRO A 20 27.72 2.51 10.59
N GLU A 21 28.57 2.96 9.66
CA GLU A 21 28.19 3.31 8.29
C GLU A 21 27.76 2.10 7.47
N LYS A 22 28.37 0.93 7.69
CA LYS A 22 27.98 -0.33 7.05
C LYS A 22 26.67 -0.86 7.64
N ARG A 23 26.45 -0.72 8.95
CA ARG A 23 25.15 -1.03 9.57
C ARG A 23 24.03 -0.15 9.04
N ALA A 24 24.28 1.15 8.89
CA ALA A 24 23.32 2.09 8.31
C ALA A 24 22.96 1.71 6.86
N GLN A 25 23.93 1.22 6.08
CA GLN A 25 23.68 0.74 4.73
C GLN A 25 22.78 -0.51 4.71
N VAL A 26 23.02 -1.48 5.60
CA VAL A 26 22.15 -2.66 5.75
C VAL A 26 20.74 -2.24 6.16
N ALA A 27 20.61 -1.38 7.18
CA ALA A 27 19.31 -0.87 7.62
C ALA A 27 18.55 -0.14 6.50
N LYS A 28 19.23 0.69 5.72
CA LYS A 28 18.63 1.39 4.57
C LYS A 28 18.06 0.42 3.54
N VAL A 29 18.78 -0.65 3.21
CA VAL A 29 18.32 -1.65 2.24
C VAL A 29 17.10 -2.41 2.76
N LEU A 30 17.11 -2.81 4.04
CA LEU A 30 15.97 -3.48 4.67
C LEU A 30 14.72 -2.59 4.67
N ILE A 31 14.85 -1.33 5.11
CA ILE A 31 13.75 -0.35 5.08
C ILE A 31 13.22 -0.13 3.65
N GLN A 32 14.10 -0.06 2.65
CA GLN A 32 13.70 0.09 1.25
C GLN A 32 13.01 -1.14 0.67
N LEU A 33 13.25 -2.33 1.23
CA LEU A 33 12.56 -3.56 0.85
C LEU A 33 11.14 -3.54 1.41
N ASP A 34 11.01 -3.24 2.71
CA ASP A 34 9.74 -3.22 3.42
C ASP A 34 8.82 -2.12 2.89
N LEU A 35 9.35 -0.91 2.65
CA LEU A 35 8.58 0.21 2.09
C LEU A 35 7.99 -0.12 0.72
N ARG A 36 8.67 -0.92 -0.11
CA ARG A 36 8.11 -1.36 -1.39
C ARG A 36 6.95 -2.33 -1.20
N ALA A 37 7.06 -3.24 -0.24
CA ALA A 37 5.98 -4.15 0.10
C ALA A 37 4.75 -3.39 0.62
N ASP A 38 4.95 -2.41 1.50
CA ASP A 38 3.88 -1.57 2.03
C ASP A 38 3.20 -0.74 0.93
N LEU A 39 3.98 -0.12 0.04
CA LEU A 39 3.45 0.63 -1.11
C LEU A 39 2.69 -0.29 -2.07
N GLN A 40 3.18 -1.51 -2.29
CA GLN A 40 2.48 -2.49 -3.12
C GLN A 40 1.15 -2.91 -2.49
N ALA A 41 1.12 -3.12 -1.17
CA ALA A 41 -0.10 -3.44 -0.42
C ALA A 41 -1.11 -2.28 -0.48
N LEU A 42 -0.66 -1.04 -0.29
CA LEU A 42 -1.51 0.16 -0.40
C LEU A 42 -2.09 0.31 -1.81
N ILE A 43 -1.29 0.10 -2.85
CA ILE A 43 -1.78 0.09 -4.24
C ILE A 43 -2.86 -0.99 -4.40
N GLN A 44 -2.62 -2.21 -3.91
CA GLN A 44 -3.61 -3.27 -3.99
C GLN A 44 -4.91 -2.93 -3.26
N GLU A 45 -4.83 -2.28 -2.11
CA GLU A 45 -6.01 -1.81 -1.37
C GLU A 45 -6.78 -0.72 -2.14
N LEU A 46 -6.08 0.28 -2.68
CA LEU A 46 -6.68 1.36 -3.46
C LEU A 46 -7.35 0.85 -4.75
N TYR A 47 -6.80 -0.19 -5.38
CA TYR A 47 -7.38 -0.83 -6.57
C TYR A 47 -8.28 -2.03 -6.24
N ALA A 48 -8.44 -2.40 -4.97
CA ALA A 48 -9.39 -3.43 -4.55
C ALA A 48 -10.83 -2.89 -4.48
N GLU A 49 -11.00 -1.57 -4.49
CA GLU A 49 -12.31 -0.98 -4.63
C GLU A 49 -12.82 -1.28 -6.05
N PRO A 50 -13.97 -1.98 -6.19
CA PRO A 50 -14.53 -2.20 -7.51
C PRO A 50 -14.78 -0.85 -8.18
N PRO A 51 -14.60 -0.73 -9.51
CA PRO A 51 -15.04 0.48 -10.19
C PRO A 51 -16.46 0.80 -9.75
N ILE A 52 -16.77 2.08 -9.53
CA ILE A 52 -18.15 2.55 -9.35
C ILE A 52 -18.86 2.40 -10.70
N ASP A 53 -19.00 1.17 -11.16
CA ASP A 53 -19.91 0.81 -12.21
C ASP A 53 -21.23 0.54 -11.51
N LYS A 54 -22.09 1.58 -11.56
CA LYS A 54 -23.57 1.54 -11.58
C LYS A 54 -24.13 2.77 -10.88
N ILE A 55 -23.87 3.95 -11.45
CA ILE A 55 -24.94 4.95 -11.46
C ILE A 55 -25.68 4.72 -12.77
N THR A 56 -26.89 4.18 -12.70
CA THR A 56 -27.73 4.02 -13.88
C THR A 56 -28.41 5.34 -14.23
N ASP A 57 -28.86 5.49 -15.48
CA ASP A 57 -29.67 6.65 -15.89
C ASP A 57 -30.96 6.79 -15.06
N ASP A 58 -31.46 5.67 -14.52
CA ASP A 58 -32.63 5.65 -13.65
C ASP A 58 -32.31 6.20 -12.25
N ASP A 59 -31.12 5.90 -11.71
CA ASP A 59 -30.63 6.50 -10.45
C ASP A 59 -30.47 8.01 -10.61
N ILE A 60 -29.92 8.47 -11.74
CA ILE A 60 -29.79 9.90 -12.07
C ILE A 60 -31.17 10.55 -12.18
N ARG A 61 -32.13 9.90 -12.85
CA ARG A 61 -33.48 10.44 -13.04
C ARG A 61 -34.23 10.54 -11.70
N ALA A 62 -34.05 9.57 -10.81
CA ALA A 62 -34.64 9.59 -9.47
C ALA A 62 -34.11 10.78 -8.66
N GLU A 63 -32.79 11.01 -8.68
CA GLU A 63 -32.16 12.13 -7.97
C GLU A 63 -32.62 13.49 -8.52
N ILE A 64 -32.64 13.68 -9.84
CA ILE A 64 -33.13 14.92 -10.48
C ILE A 64 -34.57 15.21 -10.07
N LYS A 65 -35.42 14.18 -9.99
CA LYS A 65 -36.81 14.34 -9.58
C LYS A 65 -36.91 14.75 -8.11
N ALA A 66 -36.14 14.13 -7.22
CA ALA A 66 -36.11 14.45 -5.80
C ALA A 66 -35.69 15.91 -5.55
N VAL A 67 -34.61 16.36 -6.19
CA VAL A 67 -34.12 17.75 -6.08
C VAL A 67 -35.17 18.76 -6.55
N ARG A 68 -35.81 18.51 -7.70
CA ARG A 68 -36.85 19.40 -8.24
C ARG A 68 -38.07 19.49 -7.33
N GLN A 69 -38.48 18.38 -6.70
CA GLN A 69 -39.58 18.38 -5.75
C GLN A 69 -39.22 19.13 -4.46
N GLN A 70 -37.99 18.99 -3.99
CA GLN A 70 -37.50 19.71 -2.82
C GLN A 70 -37.45 21.22 -3.07
N SER A 71 -37.00 21.68 -4.25
CA SER A 71 -36.98 23.10 -4.62
C SER A 71 -38.37 23.72 -4.85
N GLN A 72 -39.42 22.91 -5.03
CA GLN A 72 -40.81 23.38 -5.15
C GLN A 72 -41.52 23.52 -3.79
N HIS A 73 -40.90 23.03 -2.72
CA HIS A 73 -41.40 23.12 -1.34
C HIS A 73 -40.65 24.16 -0.48
N ILE A 74 -39.83 25.00 -1.13
CA ILE A 74 -39.17 26.20 -0.55
C ILE A 74 -39.81 27.42 -1.19
#